data_AF-A0A937ANU6-F1
#
_entry.id   AF-A0A937ANU6-F1
#
_cell.length_a   1.000
_cell.length_b   1.000
_cell.length_c   1.000
_cell.angle_alpha   90.00
_cell.angle_beta   90.00
_cell.angle_gamma   90.00
#
_symmetry.space_group_name_H-M   'P 1'
#
loop_
_entity.id
_entity.type
_entity.pdbx_description
1 polymer ?
#
loop_
_entity_poly.entity_id
_entity_poly.type
_entity_poly.pdbx_seq_one_letter_code
_entity_poly.pdbx_strand_id
1 'polypeptide(L)'
;MEQRKPRKRIPLKKVTEKILLHDPLSFMANKASIQARKAVEHQELVLIEIWFDKHYYNRYQHGDESGKRNGIDPDLVKEIIIQSISWLISCSGRYKFFRFLNTDKENDAYHRIVLQKITKEGLLNIVTEFHWITLRRYEVTVKTAMVTDEFRLSDGQFAIRLDDTGCVVLKMENNKPREMVQL
;
A
#
# COMPACT_ATOMS: atom_id res chain seq x y z
N MET A 1 -62.54 35.79 41.74
CA MET A 1 -61.10 35.52 41.51
C MET A 1 -60.94 35.03 40.08
N GLU A 2 -60.47 35.88 39.17
CA GLU A 2 -60.22 35.46 37.78
C GLU A 2 -58.99 34.55 37.71
N GLN A 3 -59.18 33.35 37.15
CA GLN A 3 -58.11 32.40 36.95
C GLN A 3 -57.18 32.89 35.82
N ARG A 4 -55.95 33.28 36.17
CA ARG A 4 -54.91 33.64 35.20
C ARG A 4 -54.57 32.43 34.33
N LYS A 5 -54.82 32.52 33.02
CA LYS A 5 -54.46 31.47 32.05
C LYS A 5 -52.95 31.20 32.10
N PRO A 6 -52.51 29.92 32.15
CA PRO A 6 -51.09 29.59 32.20
C PRO A 6 -50.40 30.00 30.90
N ARG A 7 -49.23 30.63 31.03
CA ARG A 7 -48.40 31.13 29.93
C ARG A 7 -47.93 29.94 29.08
N LYS A 8 -48.25 29.92 27.77
CA LYS A 8 -47.76 28.89 26.84
C LYS A 8 -46.22 28.89 26.84
N ARG A 9 -45.61 27.74 27.16
CA ARG A 9 -44.15 27.56 27.08
C ARG A 9 -43.72 27.59 25.61
N ILE A 10 -42.76 28.46 25.29
CA ILE A 10 -42.09 28.44 23.98
C ILE A 10 -41.21 27.19 23.95
N PRO A 11 -41.38 26.27 22.97
CA PRO A 11 -40.49 25.13 22.87
C PRO A 11 -39.08 25.63 22.55
N LEU A 12 -38.07 25.21 23.34
CA LEU A 12 -36.68 25.42 22.96
C LEU A 12 -36.48 24.75 21.59
N LYS A 13 -36.19 25.56 20.57
CA LYS A 13 -35.64 25.05 19.31
C LYS A 13 -34.41 24.25 19.70
N LYS A 14 -34.47 22.92 19.55
CA LYS A 14 -33.26 22.09 19.58
C LYS A 14 -32.34 22.71 18.53
N VAL A 15 -31.19 23.21 18.97
CA VAL A 15 -30.10 23.60 18.08
C VAL A 15 -29.63 22.29 17.46
N THR A 16 -30.26 21.93 16.36
CA THR A 16 -29.81 20.87 15.47
C THR A 16 -28.55 21.42 14.80
N GLU A 17 -27.50 20.61 14.83
CA GLU A 17 -26.16 20.87 14.28
C GLU A 17 -25.32 21.84 15.12
N LYS A 18 -24.52 21.25 16.01
CA LYS A 18 -23.23 21.84 16.38
C LYS A 18 -22.45 22.05 15.09
N ILE A 19 -22.47 23.27 14.57
CA ILE A 19 -21.45 23.74 13.66
C ILE A 19 -20.14 23.56 14.45
N LEU A 20 -19.34 22.56 14.05
CA LEU A 20 -17.97 22.39 14.52
C LEU A 20 -17.20 23.63 14.03
N LEU A 21 -17.23 24.70 14.83
CA LEU A 21 -16.30 25.81 14.71
C LEU A 21 -14.92 25.22 14.99
N HIS A 22 -14.21 24.85 13.93
CA HIS A 22 -12.83 24.39 13.99
C HIS A 22 -11.96 25.60 14.38
N ASP A 23 -11.74 25.80 15.67
CA ASP A 23 -10.76 26.78 16.17
C ASP A 23 -9.35 26.28 15.83
N PRO A 24 -8.63 26.93 14.87
CA PRO A 24 -7.30 26.50 14.46
C PRO A 24 -6.26 26.54 15.57
N LEU A 25 -6.52 27.28 16.66
CA LEU A 25 -5.63 27.40 17.81
C LEU A 25 -5.97 26.44 18.95
N SER A 26 -7.05 25.66 18.82
CA SER A 26 -7.49 24.74 19.85
C SER A 26 -6.53 23.56 20.02
N PHE A 27 -6.39 23.11 21.27
CA PHE A 27 -5.72 21.86 21.59
C PHE A 27 -6.68 20.69 21.36
N MET A 28 -6.20 19.65 20.71
CA MET A 28 -6.92 18.45 20.33
C MET A 28 -6.05 17.20 20.57
N ALA A 29 -6.69 16.06 20.77
CA ALA A 29 -5.99 14.80 20.86
C ALA A 29 -5.40 14.39 19.49
N ASN A 30 -4.16 13.93 19.48
CA ASN A 30 -3.53 13.21 18.36
C ASN A 30 -3.04 11.83 18.85
N LYS A 31 -2.38 11.06 17.97
CA LYS A 31 -1.89 9.71 18.31
C LYS A 31 -0.87 9.65 19.45
N ALA A 32 -0.24 10.77 19.81
CA ALA A 32 0.81 10.85 20.83
C ALA A 32 0.39 11.58 22.11
N SER A 33 -0.58 12.51 22.05
CA SER A 33 -1.01 13.32 23.19
C SER A 33 -2.47 13.73 23.07
N ILE A 34 -3.18 13.75 24.20
CA ILE A 34 -4.57 14.23 24.30
C ILE A 34 -4.69 15.77 24.26
N GLN A 35 -3.58 16.49 24.41
CA GLN A 35 -3.50 17.95 24.47
C GLN A 35 -2.46 18.49 23.47
N ALA A 36 -2.56 18.07 22.21
CA ALA A 36 -1.66 18.53 21.15
C ALA A 36 -2.30 19.71 20.39
N ARG A 37 -1.48 20.53 19.73
CA ARG A 37 -1.97 21.52 18.77
C ARG A 37 -1.29 21.30 17.44
N LYS A 38 -2.07 21.22 16.36
CA LYS A 38 -1.53 21.09 15.00
C LYS A 38 -0.82 22.39 14.63
N ALA A 39 0.50 22.37 14.54
CA ALA A 39 1.30 23.56 14.24
C ALA A 39 1.41 23.80 12.73
N VAL A 40 1.65 22.74 11.95
CA VAL A 40 1.79 22.80 10.49
C VAL A 40 1.38 21.46 9.90
N GLU A 41 0.89 21.51 8.67
CA GLU A 41 0.76 20.34 7.80
C GLU A 41 1.59 20.60 6.55
N HIS A 42 2.35 19.61 6.14
CA HIS A 42 3.18 19.68 4.95
C HIS A 42 3.09 18.36 4.20
N GLN A 43 3.01 18.45 2.87
CA GLN A 43 2.97 17.31 1.99
C GLN A 43 4.22 17.31 1.12
N GLU A 44 4.85 16.14 1.03
CA GLU A 44 6.08 15.95 0.28
C GLU A 44 5.84 15.10 -0.96
N LEU A 45 6.50 15.46 -2.06
CA LEU A 45 6.48 14.67 -3.29
C LEU A 45 7.55 13.59 -3.25
N VAL A 46 7.17 12.36 -3.63
CA VAL A 46 8.07 11.22 -3.78
C VAL A 46 8.17 10.86 -5.26
N LEU A 47 9.40 10.72 -5.76
CA LEU A 47 9.71 10.24 -7.10
C LEU A 47 9.96 8.73 -7.07
N ILE A 48 9.33 8.02 -8.00
CA ILE A 48 9.43 6.57 -8.13
C ILE A 48 9.77 6.24 -9.57
N GLU A 49 10.90 5.57 -9.76
CA GLU A 49 11.39 5.18 -11.07
C GLU A 49 11.09 3.71 -11.29
N ILE A 50 10.29 3.40 -12.32
CA ILE A 50 9.93 2.03 -12.64
C ILE A 50 10.75 1.58 -13.85
N TRP A 51 11.59 0.58 -13.62
CA TRP A 51 12.43 -0.05 -14.62
C TRP A 51 11.96 -1.47 -14.88
N PHE A 52 12.18 -1.94 -16.10
CA PHE A 52 11.91 -3.31 -16.50
C PHE A 52 13.21 -3.99 -16.89
N ASP A 53 13.48 -5.14 -16.28
CA ASP A 53 14.63 -5.96 -16.62
C ASP A 53 14.52 -6.46 -18.07
N LYS A 54 15.66 -6.59 -18.76
CA LYS A 54 15.72 -7.15 -20.11
C LYS A 54 15.01 -8.50 -20.20
N HIS A 55 15.14 -9.31 -19.16
CA HIS A 55 14.48 -10.61 -19.06
C HIS A 55 12.95 -10.51 -19.11
N TYR A 56 12.36 -9.51 -18.44
CA TYR A 56 10.94 -9.25 -18.51
C TYR A 56 10.51 -8.87 -19.93
N TYR A 57 11.23 -7.95 -20.57
CA TYR A 57 10.89 -7.53 -21.95
C TYR A 57 10.97 -8.67 -22.95
N ASN A 58 12.00 -9.51 -22.84
CA ASN A 58 12.13 -10.70 -23.67
C ASN A 58 10.90 -11.61 -23.52
N ARG A 59 10.44 -11.84 -22.28
CA ARG A 59 9.25 -12.66 -21.99
C ARG A 59 7.96 -12.04 -22.53
N TYR A 60 7.82 -10.72 -22.46
CA TYR A 60 6.65 -10.02 -23.00
C TYR A 60 6.60 -10.07 -24.54
N GLN A 61 7.73 -9.81 -25.20
CA GLN A 61 7.82 -9.72 -26.65
C GLN A 61 7.86 -11.09 -27.33
N HIS A 62 8.70 -11.99 -26.82
CA HIS A 62 9.01 -13.26 -27.47
C HIS A 62 8.41 -14.47 -26.76
N GLY A 63 7.89 -14.31 -25.55
CA GLY A 63 7.42 -15.44 -24.74
C GLY A 63 8.55 -16.25 -24.11
N ASP A 64 8.25 -17.50 -23.80
CA ASP A 64 9.20 -18.52 -23.36
C ASP A 64 8.96 -19.85 -24.10
N GLU A 65 9.56 -20.94 -23.60
CA GLU A 65 9.39 -22.29 -24.15
C GLU A 65 7.92 -22.74 -24.21
N SER A 66 7.04 -22.14 -23.41
CA SER A 66 5.60 -22.39 -23.37
C SER A 66 4.79 -21.42 -24.24
N GLY A 67 5.46 -20.55 -25.00
CA GLY A 67 4.85 -19.57 -25.91
C GLY A 67 4.73 -18.17 -25.31
N LYS A 68 3.91 -17.32 -25.95
CA LYS A 68 3.74 -15.92 -25.54
C LYS A 68 2.96 -15.84 -24.22
N ARG A 69 3.49 -15.08 -23.26
CA ARG A 69 2.83 -14.85 -21.97
C ARG A 69 1.75 -13.78 -22.08
N ASN A 70 0.50 -14.18 -21.91
CA ASN A 70 -0.62 -13.25 -21.81
C ASN A 70 -0.74 -12.69 -20.38
N GLY A 71 -1.32 -11.50 -20.24
CA GLY A 71 -1.62 -10.88 -18.94
C GLY A 71 -0.45 -10.25 -18.19
N ILE A 72 0.73 -10.14 -18.82
CA ILE A 72 1.92 -9.47 -18.23
C ILE A 72 2.19 -8.10 -18.86
N ASP A 73 1.17 -7.38 -19.27
CA ASP A 73 1.30 -6.10 -19.98
C ASP A 73 2.04 -5.03 -19.14
N PRO A 74 3.00 -4.28 -19.71
CA PRO A 74 3.77 -3.28 -18.97
C PRO A 74 2.93 -2.17 -18.33
N ASP A 75 1.83 -1.75 -18.96
CA ASP A 75 0.98 -0.68 -18.41
C ASP A 75 0.23 -1.17 -17.17
N LEU A 76 -0.32 -2.37 -17.23
CA LEU A 76 -0.94 -3.04 -16.08
C LEU A 76 0.07 -3.26 -14.94
N VAL A 77 1.28 -3.72 -15.27
CA VAL A 77 2.33 -3.93 -14.27
C VAL A 77 2.74 -2.62 -13.58
N LYS A 78 2.89 -1.52 -14.34
CA LYS A 78 3.16 -0.19 -13.76
C LYS A 78 2.04 0.25 -12.81
N GLU A 79 0.79 0.09 -13.21
CA GLU A 79 -0.36 0.45 -12.39
C GLU A 79 -0.36 -0.30 -11.06
N ILE A 80 -0.13 -1.62 -11.09
CA ILE A 80 -0.06 -2.47 -9.90
C ILE A 80 1.08 -2.04 -8.97
N ILE A 81 2.25 -1.71 -9.53
CA ILE A 81 3.38 -1.19 -8.74
C ILE A 81 2.99 0.10 -8.04
N ILE A 82 2.41 1.06 -8.76
CA ILE A 82 1.97 2.36 -8.21
C ILE A 82 0.96 2.15 -7.08
N GLN A 83 -0.05 1.29 -7.28
CA GLN A 83 -1.04 0.95 -6.25
C GLN A 83 -0.40 0.28 -5.03
N SER A 84 0.64 -0.54 -5.21
CA SER A 84 1.30 -1.27 -4.14
C SER A 84 2.14 -0.40 -3.20
N ILE A 85 2.62 0.77 -3.65
CA ILE A 85 3.63 1.54 -2.92
C ILE A 85 3.14 2.05 -1.57
N SER A 86 1.91 2.57 -1.52
CA SER A 86 1.32 3.04 -0.26
C SER A 86 1.20 1.89 0.76
N TRP A 87 0.81 0.71 0.29
CA TRP A 87 0.73 -0.51 1.10
C TRP A 87 2.12 -0.97 1.56
N LEU A 88 3.12 -1.01 0.67
CA LEU A 88 4.50 -1.36 1.02
C LEU A 88 5.06 -0.44 2.11
N ILE A 89 4.90 0.87 1.96
CA ILE A 89 5.33 1.87 2.94
C ILE A 89 4.59 1.67 4.26
N SER A 90 3.26 1.56 4.21
CA SER A 90 2.41 1.36 5.40
C SER A 90 2.79 0.08 6.17
N CYS A 91 2.95 -1.04 5.46
CA CYS A 91 3.35 -2.32 6.02
C CYS A 91 4.74 -2.25 6.66
N SER A 92 5.71 -1.63 5.99
CA SER A 92 7.08 -1.49 6.51
C SER A 92 7.16 -0.63 7.77
N GLY A 93 6.36 0.46 7.82
CA GLY A 93 6.30 1.34 8.99
C GLY A 93 5.57 0.69 10.17
N ARG A 94 4.61 -0.20 9.91
CA ARG A 94 3.80 -0.85 10.95
C ARG A 94 4.41 -2.15 11.47
N TYR A 95 5.06 -2.94 10.61
CA TYR A 95 5.49 -4.30 10.93
C TYR A 95 7.01 -4.45 10.81
N LYS A 96 7.70 -4.56 11.95
CA LYS A 96 9.17 -4.64 12.02
C LYS A 96 9.79 -5.80 11.22
N PHE A 97 9.06 -6.89 11.02
CA PHE A 97 9.54 -8.05 10.27
C PHE A 97 9.48 -7.85 8.75
N PHE A 98 8.73 -6.86 8.27
CA PHE A 98 8.52 -6.62 6.85
C PHE A 98 9.47 -5.52 6.36
N ARG A 99 10.36 -5.88 5.43
CA ARG A 99 11.25 -4.94 4.75
C ARG A 99 11.19 -5.21 3.26
N PHE A 100 10.96 -4.15 2.48
CA PHE A 100 10.94 -4.21 1.02
C PHE A 100 12.03 -3.37 0.35
N LEU A 101 12.55 -2.35 1.07
CA LEU A 101 13.57 -1.45 0.55
C LEU A 101 14.97 -2.01 0.76
N ASN A 102 15.66 -2.21 -0.35
CA ASN A 102 17.10 -2.39 -0.41
C ASN A 102 17.80 -1.04 -0.28
N THR A 103 18.92 -1.04 0.43
CA THR A 103 19.82 0.11 0.58
C THR A 103 21.18 -0.32 0.06
N ASP A 104 22.04 0.63 -0.31
CA ASP A 104 23.39 0.34 -0.78
C ASP A 104 24.10 -0.59 0.21
N LYS A 105 24.33 -1.83 -0.21
CA LYS A 105 25.10 -2.83 0.52
C LYS A 105 25.89 -3.66 -0.49
N GLU A 106 27.18 -3.74 -0.24
CA GLU A 106 28.15 -4.38 -1.12
C GLU A 106 28.20 -5.92 -1.00
N ASN A 107 27.45 -6.56 -0.08
CA ASN A 107 27.66 -7.98 0.27
C ASN A 107 26.41 -8.84 0.53
N ASP A 108 25.18 -8.29 0.50
CA ASP A 108 23.95 -9.08 0.67
C ASP A 108 23.18 -9.13 -0.67
N ALA A 109 22.57 -10.27 -1.00
CA ALA A 109 21.67 -10.36 -2.14
C ALA A 109 20.46 -9.44 -1.93
N TYR A 110 20.10 -8.66 -2.96
CA TYR A 110 18.95 -7.76 -2.89
C TYR A 110 17.64 -8.52 -2.64
N HIS A 111 16.83 -7.99 -1.73
CA HIS A 111 15.53 -8.57 -1.41
C HIS A 111 14.55 -8.31 -2.55
N ARG A 112 13.87 -9.38 -2.98
CA ARG A 112 12.77 -9.35 -3.94
C ARG A 112 11.44 -9.47 -3.24
N ILE A 113 10.46 -8.68 -3.68
CA ILE A 113 9.07 -8.79 -3.26
C ILE A 113 8.25 -9.27 -4.45
N VAL A 114 7.22 -10.06 -4.18
CA VAL A 114 6.26 -10.47 -5.21
C VAL A 114 4.96 -9.70 -5.02
N LEU A 115 4.60 -8.86 -5.99
CA LEU A 115 3.28 -8.23 -6.02
C LEU A 115 2.31 -9.19 -6.72
N GLN A 116 1.17 -9.45 -6.09
CA GLN A 116 0.13 -10.33 -6.59
C GLN A 116 -1.17 -9.57 -6.79
N LYS A 117 -1.83 -9.77 -7.92
CA LYS A 117 -3.17 -9.21 -8.20
C LYS A 117 -3.98 -10.20 -9.02
N ILE A 118 -5.24 -10.41 -8.64
CA ILE A 118 -6.18 -11.18 -9.47
C ILE A 118 -6.54 -10.32 -10.69
N THR A 119 -6.37 -10.88 -11.87
CA THR A 119 -6.68 -10.26 -13.16
C THR A 119 -7.67 -11.14 -13.94
N LYS A 120 -8.09 -10.69 -15.13
CA LYS A 120 -8.97 -11.50 -15.99
C LYS A 120 -8.28 -12.78 -16.48
N GLU A 121 -6.96 -12.72 -16.60
CA GLU A 121 -6.11 -13.79 -17.09
C GLU A 121 -5.73 -14.78 -15.98
N GLY A 122 -5.94 -14.42 -14.70
CA GLY A 122 -5.60 -15.23 -13.52
C GLY A 122 -4.82 -14.43 -12.47
N LEU A 123 -4.14 -15.13 -11.55
CA LEU A 123 -3.28 -14.48 -10.56
C LEU A 123 -1.98 -13.99 -11.21
N LEU A 124 -1.85 -12.68 -11.38
CA LEU A 124 -0.64 -12.05 -11.87
C LEU A 124 0.35 -11.89 -10.72
N ASN A 125 1.56 -12.45 -10.90
CA ASN A 125 2.69 -12.37 -9.98
C ASN A 125 3.80 -11.53 -10.61
N ILE A 126 4.21 -10.46 -9.95
CA ILE A 126 5.22 -9.52 -10.42
C ILE A 126 6.38 -9.53 -9.43
N VAL A 127 7.53 -10.00 -9.85
CA VAL A 127 8.75 -10.01 -9.03
C VAL A 127 9.46 -8.68 -9.18
N THR A 128 9.60 -7.95 -8.07
CA THR A 128 10.20 -6.62 -8.04
C THR A 128 11.33 -6.52 -7.02
N GLU A 129 12.28 -5.64 -7.29
CA GLU A 129 13.27 -5.17 -6.33
C GLU A 129 13.04 -3.67 -6.13
N PHE A 130 12.95 -3.22 -4.87
CA PHE A 130 12.82 -1.81 -4.53
C PHE A 130 14.12 -1.31 -3.91
N HIS A 131 14.66 -0.21 -4.41
CA HIS A 131 15.87 0.41 -3.90
C HIS A 131 15.59 1.83 -3.43
N TRP A 132 16.17 2.17 -2.29
CA TRP A 132 16.29 3.55 -1.86
C TRP A 132 17.45 4.21 -2.62
N ILE A 133 17.21 5.37 -3.21
CA ILE A 133 18.23 6.14 -3.94
C ILE A 133 18.59 7.41 -3.16
N THR A 134 17.58 8.21 -2.79
CA THR A 134 17.74 9.40 -1.94
C THR A 134 16.48 9.65 -1.11
N LEU A 135 16.47 10.69 -0.27
CA LEU A 135 15.38 11.06 0.66
C LEU A 135 13.96 11.04 0.04
N ARG A 136 13.83 11.25 -1.27
CA ARG A 136 12.53 11.28 -1.97
C ARG A 136 12.54 10.53 -3.29
N ARG A 137 13.54 9.69 -3.53
CA ARG A 137 13.71 8.97 -4.78
C ARG A 137 13.88 7.50 -4.49
N TYR A 138 13.00 6.71 -5.08
CA TYR A 138 13.04 5.26 -5.01
C TYR A 138 13.09 4.71 -6.42
N GLU A 139 13.75 3.57 -6.56
CA GLU A 139 13.79 2.81 -7.77
C GLU A 139 13.05 1.49 -7.57
N VAL A 140 12.28 1.08 -8.57
CA VAL A 140 11.62 -0.23 -8.63
C VAL A 140 12.03 -0.89 -9.92
N THR A 141 12.67 -2.05 -9.83
CA THR A 141 13.00 -2.86 -11.00
C THR A 141 12.11 -4.10 -11.05
N VAL A 142 11.36 -4.26 -12.14
CA VAL A 142 10.57 -5.47 -12.43
C VAL A 142 11.49 -6.52 -13.05
N LYS A 143 11.74 -7.60 -12.32
CA LYS A 143 12.59 -8.71 -12.79
C LYS A 143 11.83 -9.65 -13.73
N THR A 144 10.58 -9.94 -13.40
CA THR A 144 9.70 -10.77 -14.23
C THR A 144 8.27 -10.62 -13.78
N ALA A 145 7.32 -10.98 -14.65
CA ALA A 145 5.94 -11.24 -14.28
C ALA A 145 5.45 -12.57 -14.87
N MET A 146 4.44 -13.16 -14.24
CA MET A 146 3.81 -14.40 -14.68
C MET A 146 2.39 -14.49 -14.14
N VAL A 147 1.45 -14.88 -15.00
CA VAL A 147 0.10 -15.26 -14.58
C VAL A 147 0.09 -16.75 -14.26
N THR A 148 -0.07 -17.10 -12.99
CA THR A 148 -0.14 -18.49 -12.52
C THR A 148 -0.60 -18.53 -11.05
N ASP A 149 -1.39 -19.54 -10.70
CA ASP A 149 -1.79 -19.80 -9.32
C ASP A 149 -0.73 -20.61 -8.55
N GLU A 150 0.25 -21.19 -9.26
CA GLU A 150 1.29 -22.06 -8.70
C GLU A 150 2.62 -21.32 -8.47
N PHE A 151 2.58 -19.99 -8.36
CA PHE A 151 3.80 -19.20 -8.18
C PHE A 151 4.48 -19.55 -6.86
N ARG A 152 5.72 -20.06 -6.93
CA ARG A 152 6.49 -20.46 -5.76
C ARG A 152 7.36 -19.30 -5.27
N LEU A 153 7.10 -18.89 -4.03
CA LEU A 153 7.97 -17.99 -3.29
C LEU A 153 9.19 -18.74 -2.76
N SER A 154 10.34 -18.09 -2.73
CA SER A 154 11.52 -18.60 -2.04
C SER A 154 11.35 -18.44 -0.53
N ASP A 155 11.96 -19.33 0.28
CA ASP A 155 11.91 -19.19 1.74
C ASP A 155 12.43 -17.82 2.20
N GLY A 156 11.69 -17.17 3.09
CA GLY A 156 11.95 -15.81 3.56
C GLY A 156 11.45 -14.71 2.63
N GLN A 157 11.03 -15.02 1.40
CA GLN A 157 10.48 -14.06 0.46
C GLN A 157 9.08 -13.62 0.87
N PHE A 158 8.80 -12.33 0.71
CA PHE A 158 7.48 -11.76 0.93
C PHE A 158 6.71 -11.64 -0.39
N ALA A 159 5.40 -11.83 -0.30
CA ALA A 159 4.46 -11.41 -1.31
C ALA A 159 3.43 -10.45 -0.72
N ILE A 160 3.03 -9.47 -1.52
CA ILE A 160 1.90 -8.60 -1.24
C ILE A 160 0.81 -8.91 -2.25
N ARG A 161 -0.32 -9.39 -1.76
CA ARG A 161 -1.52 -9.58 -2.56
C ARG A 161 -2.43 -8.38 -2.41
N LEU A 162 -2.71 -7.73 -3.53
CA LEU A 162 -3.59 -6.57 -3.62
C LEU A 162 -4.99 -7.03 -4.02
N ASP A 163 -5.95 -6.62 -3.23
CA ASP A 163 -7.37 -6.74 -3.52
C ASP A 163 -7.97 -5.33 -3.72
N ASP A 164 -9.22 -5.22 -4.15
CA ASP A 164 -9.84 -3.91 -4.44
C ASP A 164 -9.96 -3.01 -3.20
N THR A 165 -10.01 -3.61 -2.01
CA THR A 165 -10.24 -2.90 -0.74
C THR A 165 -9.08 -2.97 0.24
N GLY A 166 -8.02 -3.74 -0.08
CA GLY A 166 -7.04 -4.10 0.94
C GLY A 166 -5.81 -4.81 0.42
N CYS A 167 -5.01 -5.31 1.36
CA CYS A 167 -3.74 -5.94 1.10
C CYS A 167 -3.47 -7.09 2.07
N VAL A 168 -3.05 -8.24 1.54
CA VAL A 168 -2.56 -9.37 2.33
C VAL A 168 -1.06 -9.50 2.18
N VAL A 169 -0.34 -9.50 3.32
CA VAL A 169 1.10 -9.74 3.34
C VAL A 169 1.35 -11.22 3.64
N LEU A 170 1.95 -11.90 2.69
CA LEU A 170 2.37 -13.29 2.79
C LEU A 170 3.89 -13.35 2.97
N LYS A 171 4.36 -14.30 3.76
CA LYS A 171 5.78 -14.65 3.85
C LYS A 171 5.93 -16.15 3.70
N MET A 172 6.88 -16.58 2.87
CA MET A 172 7.23 -18.00 2.80
C MET A 172 8.07 -18.35 4.02
N GLU A 173 7.59 -19.28 4.85
CA GLU A 173 8.33 -19.81 6.00
C GLU A 173 8.24 -21.34 5.96
N ASN A 174 9.40 -22.01 5.97
CA ASN A 174 9.51 -23.47 5.94
C ASN A 174 8.72 -24.11 4.78
N ASN A 175 8.88 -23.56 3.56
CA ASN A 175 8.17 -23.97 2.35
C ASN A 175 6.63 -23.88 2.43
N LYS A 176 6.10 -23.06 3.34
CA LYS A 176 4.66 -22.80 3.45
C LYS A 176 4.38 -21.30 3.41
N PRO A 177 3.41 -20.84 2.59
CA PRO A 177 3.00 -19.45 2.63
C PRO A 177 2.25 -19.21 3.94
N ARG A 178 2.75 -18.28 4.73
CA ARG A 178 2.11 -17.83 5.96
C ARG A 178 1.55 -16.45 5.74
N GLU A 179 0.27 -16.30 6.03
CA GLU A 179 -0.34 -14.97 6.13
C GLU A 179 0.17 -14.28 7.39
N MET A 180 0.76 -13.11 7.19
CA MET A 180 1.34 -12.32 8.27
C MET A 180 0.36 -11.24 8.73
N VAL A 181 -0.36 -10.63 7.79
CA VAL A 181 -1.24 -9.48 8.00
C VAL A 181 -2.31 -9.42 6.91
N GLN A 182 -3.53 -9.05 7.30
CA GLN A 182 -4.59 -8.57 6.43
C GLN A 182 -4.95 -7.12 6.82
N LEU A 183 -4.99 -6.21 5.84
CA LEU A 183 -5.34 -4.79 5.99
C LEU A 183 -6.52 -4.42 5.10
#